data_AF-A0A844QK43-F1
#
_entry.id   AF-A0A844QK43-F1
#
_cell.length_a   1.000
_cell.length_b   1.000
_cell.length_c   1.000
_cell.angle_alpha   90.00
_cell.angle_beta   90.00
_cell.angle_gamma   90.00
#
_symmetry.space_group_name_H-M   'P 1'
#
loop_
_entity.id
_entity.type
_entity.pdbx_description
1 polymer ?
#
loop_
_entity_poly.entity_id
_entity_poly.type
_entity_poly.pdbx_seq_one_letter_code
_entity_poly.pdbx_strand_id
1 'polypeptide(L)'
;MAMKSADIREIVRTLLDATCDTVGEDGLLDSLALIDPRQNQFTRGLEVTVFFRRKKLIPAAIKLRTLGPAHLRYLSLTTSFDLLRQFLRNHYHLLGGNLYFPVAGASLLEQLSPEKVQLLVDRFAESDILNPAPETCLFPLTIVRMDTSFDGNNFAMCTGADLTSRPMVPQRFVPHLAGEVFPPFRDRAFSTRPTASWLLVKAPSLDVGKKYRSSILGAVALTMIHRYRHQFTGREVWGGAATLGSGWKYSDGPSHTPAISSDIVLTAEDAVWLTMLDEAISSRSASHVRKLKALQYFYRSWFFADSERFAIHCITIDAIFGDDTGETGATDAVVRGVDTLFEGRLDRDRVRLLMKLRNSVLHGGAPDIYDSKKYAKYYREYGEDPVREMSALVAECLRRAVFDGKLREQPDPFTQVINDAVSKGIMTPFKPEPILAPIAP
;
A
#
# COMPACT_ATOMS: atom_id res chain seq x y z
N MET A 1 -9.10 -15.47 -10.67
CA MET A 1 -8.92 -16.93 -10.49
C MET A 1 -9.33 -17.27 -9.06
N ALA A 2 -10.36 -18.11 -8.93
CA ALA A 2 -10.83 -18.63 -7.65
C ALA A 2 -9.74 -19.50 -6.99
N MET A 3 -9.66 -19.46 -5.67
CA MET A 3 -8.78 -20.34 -4.89
C MET A 3 -9.16 -21.80 -5.17
N LYS A 4 -8.19 -22.71 -5.30
CA LYS A 4 -8.51 -24.12 -5.56
C LYS A 4 -9.21 -24.69 -4.33
N SER A 5 -10.23 -25.52 -4.54
CA SER A 5 -10.99 -26.18 -3.46
C SER A 5 -10.08 -26.90 -2.45
N ALA A 6 -8.97 -27.50 -2.92
CA ALA A 6 -7.97 -28.14 -2.07
C ALA A 6 -7.32 -27.16 -1.07
N ASP A 7 -6.95 -25.95 -1.52
CA ASP A 7 -6.33 -24.92 -0.68
C ASP A 7 -7.32 -24.42 0.39
N ILE A 8 -8.59 -24.22 0.01
CA ILE A 8 -9.68 -23.83 0.93
C ILE A 8 -9.84 -24.88 2.03
N ARG A 9 -9.88 -26.16 1.62
CA ARG A 9 -9.97 -27.30 2.54
C ARG A 9 -8.79 -27.33 3.50
N GLU A 10 -7.59 -27.08 3.01
CA GLU A 10 -6.38 -27.08 3.84
C GLU A 10 -6.41 -25.98 4.91
N ILE A 11 -6.86 -24.77 4.55
CA ILE A 11 -7.01 -23.64 5.50
C ILE A 11 -8.02 -24.01 6.59
N VAL A 12 -9.22 -24.47 6.21
CA VAL A 12 -10.30 -24.81 7.16
C VAL A 12 -9.88 -25.97 8.07
N ARG A 13 -9.25 -27.02 7.54
CA ARG A 13 -8.73 -28.13 8.36
C ARG A 13 -7.70 -27.64 9.37
N THR A 14 -6.78 -26.76 8.95
CA THR A 14 -5.76 -26.21 9.86
C THR A 14 -6.39 -25.32 10.95
N LEU A 15 -7.45 -24.56 10.62
CA LEU A 15 -8.23 -23.79 11.60
C LEU A 15 -8.94 -24.70 12.61
N LEU A 16 -9.58 -25.77 12.14
CA LEU A 16 -10.28 -26.73 12.99
C LEU A 16 -9.32 -27.50 13.90
N ASP A 17 -8.14 -27.88 13.39
CA ASP A 17 -7.10 -28.52 14.20
C ASP A 17 -6.53 -27.59 15.30
N ALA A 18 -6.58 -26.28 15.06
CA ALA A 18 -6.18 -25.26 16.02
C ALA A 18 -7.24 -24.97 17.10
N THR A 19 -8.46 -25.48 16.96
CA THR A 19 -9.59 -25.23 17.87
C THR A 19 -9.80 -26.43 18.78
N CYS A 20 -9.90 -26.23 20.09
CA CYS A 20 -10.15 -27.28 21.08
C CYS A 20 -11.12 -26.82 22.18
N ASP A 21 -11.58 -27.76 22.99
CA ASP A 21 -12.50 -27.58 24.11
C ASP A 21 -11.81 -27.28 25.45
N THR A 22 -10.50 -27.54 25.54
CA THR A 22 -9.68 -27.32 26.74
C THR A 22 -8.73 -26.15 26.57
N VAL A 23 -8.46 -25.44 27.68
CA VAL A 23 -7.46 -24.37 27.75
C VAL A 23 -6.08 -24.97 27.48
N GLY A 24 -5.46 -24.61 26.35
CA GLY A 24 -4.04 -24.91 26.10
C GLY A 24 -3.11 -23.93 26.83
N GLU A 25 -1.80 -24.21 26.83
CA GLU A 25 -0.77 -23.35 27.44
C GLU A 25 -0.77 -21.89 26.92
N ASP A 26 -1.27 -21.67 25.70
CA ASP A 26 -1.28 -20.39 24.98
C ASP A 26 -2.68 -19.94 24.52
N GLY A 27 -3.73 -20.57 25.08
CA GLY A 27 -5.09 -20.56 24.52
C GLY A 27 -5.76 -19.18 24.50
N LEU A 28 -6.17 -18.73 23.31
CA LEU A 28 -7.10 -17.61 23.18
C LEU A 28 -8.53 -18.11 23.39
N LEU A 29 -9.21 -17.53 24.37
CA LEU A 29 -10.61 -17.83 24.71
C LEU A 29 -11.56 -17.23 23.68
N ASP A 30 -12.57 -18.00 23.28
CA ASP A 30 -13.70 -17.49 22.49
C ASP A 30 -15.02 -18.13 22.92
N SER A 31 -16.10 -17.37 22.84
CA SER A 31 -17.47 -17.88 23.05
C SER A 31 -18.21 -17.97 21.73
N LEU A 32 -18.76 -19.15 21.42
CA LEU A 32 -19.40 -19.46 20.13
C LEU A 32 -20.88 -19.82 20.33
N ALA A 33 -21.76 -19.23 19.53
CA ALA A 33 -23.18 -19.56 19.57
C ALA A 33 -23.46 -20.92 18.91
N LEU A 34 -24.22 -21.79 19.59
CA LEU A 34 -24.60 -23.11 19.08
C LEU A 34 -25.74 -23.08 18.05
N ILE A 35 -26.53 -22.01 18.03
CA ILE A 35 -27.72 -21.88 17.20
C ILE A 35 -27.54 -20.67 16.29
N ASP A 36 -28.02 -20.76 15.06
CA ASP A 36 -28.00 -19.64 14.12
C ASP A 36 -28.71 -18.43 14.77
N PRO A 37 -27.99 -17.33 15.07
CA PRO A 37 -28.56 -16.16 15.72
C PRO A 37 -29.70 -15.51 14.91
N ARG A 38 -29.78 -15.82 13.61
CA ARG A 38 -30.77 -15.26 12.69
C ARG A 38 -32.09 -16.02 12.69
N GLN A 39 -32.10 -17.29 13.09
CA GLN A 39 -33.28 -18.16 12.93
C GLN A 39 -34.17 -18.25 14.18
N ASN A 40 -33.65 -18.04 15.38
CA ASN A 40 -34.46 -18.26 16.58
C ASN A 40 -34.11 -17.30 17.74
N GLN A 41 -35.00 -16.35 18.03
CA GLN A 41 -34.78 -15.36 19.09
C GLN A 41 -34.91 -15.97 20.50
N PHE A 42 -35.67 -17.06 20.65
CA PHE A 42 -35.96 -17.68 21.95
C PHE A 42 -34.83 -18.56 22.50
N THR A 43 -33.88 -18.98 21.66
CA THR A 43 -32.73 -19.81 22.05
C THR A 43 -31.41 -19.04 22.07
N ARG A 44 -31.47 -17.71 22.14
CA ARG A 44 -30.31 -16.84 22.38
C ARG A 44 -29.78 -17.15 23.79
N GLY A 45 -28.71 -17.92 23.90
CA GLY A 45 -28.04 -18.17 25.19
C GLY A 45 -27.24 -19.47 25.30
N LEU A 46 -27.40 -20.42 24.38
CA LEU A 46 -26.52 -21.58 24.33
C LEU A 46 -25.21 -21.23 23.63
N GLU A 47 -24.23 -20.87 24.45
CA GLU A 47 -22.86 -20.61 24.02
C GLU A 47 -21.93 -21.75 24.45
N VAL A 48 -20.98 -22.10 23.58
CA VAL A 48 -19.89 -23.01 23.89
C VAL A 48 -18.61 -22.22 23.89
N THR A 49 -17.88 -22.36 24.99
CA THR A 49 -16.52 -21.86 25.09
C THR A 49 -15.59 -22.77 24.31
N VAL A 50 -14.84 -22.19 23.37
CA VAL A 50 -13.73 -22.88 22.70
C VAL A 50 -12.43 -22.14 22.92
N PHE A 51 -11.33 -22.85 22.73
CA PHE A 51 -9.98 -22.33 22.83
C PHE A 51 -9.25 -22.50 21.52
N PHE A 52 -8.50 -21.47 21.13
CA PHE A 52 -7.60 -21.55 19.98
C PHE A 52 -6.16 -21.72 20.46
N ARG A 53 -5.50 -22.82 20.05
CA ARG A 53 -4.07 -23.04 20.28
C ARG A 53 -3.28 -22.16 19.32
N ARG A 54 -2.63 -21.11 19.83
CA ARG A 54 -1.98 -20.08 18.99
C ARG A 54 -0.92 -20.68 18.08
N LYS A 55 -0.08 -21.60 18.59
CA LYS A 55 0.93 -22.31 17.78
C LYS A 55 0.34 -23.02 16.55
N LYS A 56 -0.87 -23.57 16.65
CA LYS A 56 -1.57 -24.25 15.54
C LYS A 56 -2.35 -23.30 14.64
N LEU A 57 -2.81 -22.16 15.17
CA LEU A 57 -3.52 -21.14 14.38
C LEU A 57 -2.58 -20.37 13.43
N ILE A 58 -1.30 -20.19 13.81
CA ILE A 58 -0.26 -19.55 12.97
C ILE A 58 -0.22 -20.18 11.56
N PRO A 59 -0.05 -21.51 11.40
CA PRO A 59 -0.13 -22.17 10.10
C PRO A 59 -1.39 -21.85 9.29
N ALA A 60 -2.58 -21.80 9.91
CA ALA A 60 -3.82 -21.49 9.22
C ALA A 60 -3.82 -20.07 8.64
N ALA A 61 -3.37 -19.08 9.42
CA ALA A 61 -3.25 -17.71 8.95
C ALA A 61 -2.17 -17.55 7.87
N ILE A 62 -1.03 -18.26 7.99
CA ILE A 62 -0.01 -18.26 6.94
C ILE A 62 -0.59 -18.81 5.64
N LYS A 63 -1.28 -19.96 5.69
CA LYS A 63 -1.95 -20.53 4.50
C LYS A 63 -2.98 -19.58 3.92
N LEU A 64 -3.81 -18.95 4.75
CA LEU A 64 -4.79 -17.95 4.32
C LEU A 64 -4.12 -16.80 3.55
N ARG A 65 -2.99 -16.29 4.06
CA ARG A 65 -2.26 -15.19 3.41
C ARG A 65 -1.55 -15.64 2.12
N THR A 66 -0.98 -16.84 2.10
CA THR A 66 -0.19 -17.34 0.96
C THR A 66 -1.07 -17.81 -0.19
N LEU A 67 -2.07 -18.64 0.11
CA LEU A 67 -2.95 -19.31 -0.86
C LEU A 67 -4.20 -18.47 -1.18
N GLY A 68 -4.64 -17.63 -0.23
CA GLY A 68 -5.81 -16.80 -0.39
C GLY A 68 -5.66 -15.70 -1.44
N PRO A 69 -6.76 -14.96 -1.70
CA PRO A 69 -6.75 -13.81 -2.60
C PRO A 69 -5.70 -12.77 -2.19
N ALA A 70 -5.26 -11.99 -3.18
CA ALA A 70 -4.12 -11.07 -3.03
C ALA A 70 -4.27 -10.09 -1.87
N HIS A 71 -5.50 -9.68 -1.54
CA HIS A 71 -5.74 -8.73 -0.45
C HIS A 71 -5.35 -9.27 0.93
N LEU A 72 -5.42 -10.58 1.15
CA LEU A 72 -5.09 -11.19 2.43
C LEU A 72 -3.58 -11.14 2.71
N ARG A 73 -2.73 -11.11 1.68
CA ARG A 73 -1.27 -10.98 1.82
C ARG A 73 -0.88 -9.70 2.57
N TYR A 74 -1.71 -8.67 2.44
CA TYR A 74 -1.48 -7.36 3.02
C TYR A 74 -1.88 -7.25 4.49
N LEU A 75 -2.66 -8.21 4.99
CA LEU A 75 -3.10 -8.22 6.38
C LEU A 75 -1.99 -8.68 7.32
N SER A 76 -2.05 -8.20 8.56
CA SER A 76 -1.22 -8.72 9.63
C SER A 76 -1.64 -10.17 9.98
N LEU A 77 -0.75 -10.92 10.63
CA LEU A 77 -1.11 -12.25 11.14
C LEU A 77 -2.24 -12.14 12.17
N THR A 78 -2.22 -11.13 13.04
CA THR A 78 -3.28 -10.88 14.03
C THR A 78 -4.63 -10.68 13.36
N THR A 79 -4.71 -9.79 12.36
CA THR A 79 -5.94 -9.57 11.60
C THR A 79 -6.41 -10.85 10.90
N SER A 80 -5.47 -11.64 10.37
CA SER A 80 -5.80 -12.93 9.75
C SER A 80 -6.35 -13.93 10.77
N PHE A 81 -5.85 -13.93 12.01
CA PHE A 81 -6.43 -14.72 13.11
C PHE A 81 -7.84 -14.28 13.43
N ASP A 82 -8.07 -12.98 13.57
CA ASP A 82 -9.37 -12.44 13.93
C ASP A 82 -10.42 -12.78 12.86
N LEU A 83 -10.06 -12.70 11.57
CA LEU A 83 -10.92 -13.14 10.48
C LEU A 83 -11.28 -14.63 10.56
N LEU A 84 -10.28 -15.50 10.76
CA LEU A 84 -10.51 -16.95 10.87
C LEU A 84 -11.37 -17.31 12.09
N ARG A 85 -11.12 -16.67 13.23
CA ARG A 85 -11.90 -16.85 14.46
C ARG A 85 -13.33 -16.35 14.30
N GLN A 86 -13.50 -15.15 13.75
CA GLN A 86 -14.82 -14.59 13.48
C GLN A 86 -15.61 -15.44 12.49
N PHE A 87 -14.94 -15.99 11.46
CA PHE A 87 -15.56 -16.94 10.54
C PHE A 87 -16.08 -18.17 11.28
N LEU A 88 -15.24 -18.82 12.10
CA LEU A 88 -15.66 -20.01 12.83
C LEU A 88 -16.79 -19.68 13.80
N ARG A 89 -16.70 -18.56 14.53
CA ARG A 89 -17.75 -18.08 15.43
C ARG A 89 -19.09 -17.93 14.73
N ASN A 90 -19.11 -17.31 13.56
CA ASN A 90 -20.34 -17.06 12.82
C ASN A 90 -20.96 -18.34 12.25
N HIS A 91 -20.18 -19.40 12.06
CA HIS A 91 -20.60 -20.65 11.40
C HIS A 91 -20.55 -21.87 12.32
N TYR A 92 -20.28 -21.69 13.62
CA TYR A 92 -20.14 -22.79 14.57
C TYR A 92 -21.41 -23.62 14.70
N HIS A 93 -22.59 -22.99 14.58
CA HIS A 93 -23.89 -23.64 14.57
C HIS A 93 -24.02 -24.76 13.50
N LEU A 94 -23.28 -24.67 12.39
CA LEU A 94 -23.26 -25.69 11.34
C LEU A 94 -22.61 -27.01 11.80
N LEU A 95 -21.88 -26.96 12.91
CA LEU A 95 -21.23 -28.12 13.51
C LEU A 95 -22.15 -28.87 14.47
N GLY A 96 -23.36 -28.37 14.72
CA GLY A 96 -24.35 -28.94 15.64
C GLY A 96 -24.69 -30.41 15.40
N GLY A 97 -25.20 -31.09 16.43
CA GLY A 97 -25.68 -32.46 16.37
C GLY A 97 -24.83 -33.50 17.12
N ASN A 98 -23.50 -33.32 17.22
CA ASN A 98 -22.60 -34.31 17.87
C ASN A 98 -21.58 -33.68 18.85
N LEU A 99 -21.53 -32.36 19.01
CA LEU A 99 -20.53 -31.66 19.82
C LEU A 99 -21.01 -31.34 21.25
N TYR A 100 -22.14 -31.90 21.70
CA TYR A 100 -22.67 -31.66 23.04
C TYR A 100 -21.76 -32.24 24.15
N PHE A 101 -20.90 -33.20 23.79
CA PHE A 101 -19.93 -33.82 24.69
C PHE A 101 -18.57 -33.91 23.98
N PRO A 102 -17.82 -32.81 23.89
CA PRO A 102 -16.52 -32.84 23.24
C PRO A 102 -15.58 -33.79 24.00
N VAL A 103 -14.74 -34.51 23.25
CA VAL A 103 -13.70 -35.36 23.85
C VAL A 103 -12.59 -34.45 24.35
N ALA A 104 -12.41 -34.43 25.67
CA ALA A 104 -11.45 -33.56 26.33
C ALA A 104 -10.06 -33.64 25.68
N GLY A 105 -9.59 -32.51 25.15
CA GLY A 105 -8.24 -32.37 24.60
C GLY A 105 -8.09 -32.68 23.11
N ALA A 106 -9.13 -33.26 22.48
CA ALA A 106 -9.17 -33.48 21.03
C ALA A 106 -9.42 -32.16 20.28
N SER A 107 -8.88 -32.05 19.07
CA SER A 107 -9.17 -30.88 18.22
C SER A 107 -10.57 -30.98 17.60
N LEU A 108 -11.14 -29.85 17.19
CA LEU A 108 -12.44 -29.83 16.54
C LEU A 108 -12.39 -30.64 15.22
N LEU A 109 -11.23 -30.69 14.56
CA LEU A 109 -11.04 -31.51 13.36
C LEU A 109 -11.21 -33.02 13.63
N GLU A 110 -10.73 -33.50 14.77
CA GLU A 110 -10.82 -34.91 15.17
C GLU A 110 -12.25 -35.34 15.54
N GLN A 111 -13.08 -34.38 15.97
CA GLN A 111 -14.45 -34.61 16.42
C GLN A 111 -15.48 -34.48 15.29
N LEU A 112 -15.10 -33.88 14.15
CA LEU A 112 -16.01 -33.61 13.05
C LEU A 112 -15.97 -34.69 11.97
N SER A 113 -17.14 -35.03 11.44
CA SER A 113 -17.23 -35.88 10.27
C SER A 113 -16.73 -35.15 9.01
N PRO A 114 -16.28 -35.88 7.96
CA PRO A 114 -15.84 -35.28 6.71
C PRO A 114 -16.88 -34.36 6.05
N GLU A 115 -18.17 -34.67 6.20
CA GLU A 115 -19.29 -33.90 5.64
C GLU A 115 -19.42 -32.52 6.32
N LYS A 116 -19.24 -32.46 7.65
CA LYS A 116 -19.26 -31.19 8.39
C LYS A 116 -18.05 -30.32 8.04
N VAL A 117 -16.88 -30.93 7.87
CA VAL A 117 -15.70 -30.22 7.39
C VAL A 117 -15.96 -29.67 5.98
N GLN A 118 -16.56 -30.46 5.09
CA GLN A 118 -16.92 -30.00 3.75
C GLN A 118 -17.89 -28.82 3.79
N LEU A 119 -18.92 -28.86 4.63
CA LEU A 119 -19.88 -27.77 4.78
C LEU A 119 -19.21 -26.45 5.19
N LEU A 120 -18.24 -26.50 6.12
CA LEU A 120 -17.46 -25.32 6.48
C LEU A 120 -16.53 -24.86 5.34
N VAL A 121 -15.98 -25.78 4.56
CA VAL A 121 -15.17 -25.44 3.37
C VAL A 121 -16.02 -24.67 2.36
N ASP A 122 -17.23 -25.14 2.09
CA ASP A 122 -18.14 -24.49 1.15
C ASP A 122 -18.55 -23.10 1.66
N ARG A 123 -18.85 -22.96 2.97
CA ARG A 123 -19.12 -21.65 3.58
C ARG A 123 -17.92 -20.72 3.61
N PHE A 124 -16.72 -21.24 3.81
CA PHE A 124 -15.50 -20.43 3.76
C PHE A 124 -15.27 -19.92 2.34
N ALA A 125 -15.50 -20.77 1.32
CA ALA A 125 -15.43 -20.42 -0.08
C ALA A 125 -16.39 -19.28 -0.48
N GLU A 126 -17.56 -19.19 0.17
CA GLU A 126 -18.56 -18.13 -0.03
C GLU A 126 -18.34 -16.89 0.85
N SER A 127 -17.44 -16.96 1.83
CA SER A 127 -17.31 -15.91 2.84
C SER A 127 -16.73 -14.60 2.30
N ASP A 128 -17.08 -13.49 2.96
CA ASP A 128 -16.50 -12.15 2.71
C ASP A 128 -14.99 -12.09 2.97
N ILE A 129 -14.38 -13.11 3.60
CA ILE A 129 -12.93 -13.19 3.77
C ILE A 129 -12.27 -13.42 2.41
N LEU A 130 -12.81 -14.36 1.62
CA LEU A 130 -12.27 -14.73 0.32
C LEU A 130 -12.87 -13.89 -0.81
N ASN A 131 -14.13 -13.49 -0.68
CA ASN A 131 -14.83 -12.69 -1.69
C ASN A 131 -15.42 -11.41 -1.06
N PRO A 132 -14.60 -10.54 -0.45
CA PRO A 132 -15.09 -9.29 0.09
C PRO A 132 -15.73 -8.46 -1.03
N ALA A 133 -16.92 -7.93 -0.77
CA ALA A 133 -17.51 -6.92 -1.64
C ALA A 133 -16.54 -5.72 -1.70
N PRO A 134 -16.14 -5.26 -2.90
CA PRO A 134 -15.22 -4.13 -3.00
C PRO A 134 -15.89 -2.87 -2.43
N GLU A 135 -15.19 -2.19 -1.54
CA GLU A 135 -15.58 -0.88 -1.02
C GLU A 135 -14.85 0.21 -1.80
N THR A 136 -15.47 1.38 -1.91
CA THR A 136 -14.79 2.57 -2.45
C THR A 136 -14.20 3.36 -1.28
N CYS A 137 -12.88 3.38 -1.20
CA CYS A 137 -12.13 4.20 -0.27
C CYS A 137 -11.89 5.59 -0.87
N LEU A 138 -12.21 6.63 -0.11
CA LEU A 138 -12.09 8.04 -0.48
C LEU A 138 -10.95 8.66 0.33
N PHE A 139 -9.95 9.20 -0.37
CA PHE A 139 -8.84 9.91 0.24
C PHE A 139 -8.85 11.37 -0.23
N PRO A 140 -9.06 12.34 0.68
CA PRO A 140 -9.04 13.76 0.32
C PRO A 140 -7.62 14.21 -0.01
N LEU A 141 -7.44 14.99 -1.05
CA LEU A 141 -6.16 15.55 -1.46
C LEU A 141 -6.22 17.07 -1.35
N THR A 142 -5.27 17.65 -0.63
CA THR A 142 -5.22 19.10 -0.38
C THR A 142 -4.33 19.84 -1.37
N ILE A 143 -3.27 19.18 -1.86
CA ILE A 143 -2.27 19.80 -2.75
C ILE A 143 -2.28 19.23 -4.17
N VAL A 144 -2.86 18.05 -4.37
CA VAL A 144 -3.00 17.45 -5.69
C VAL A 144 -4.30 17.98 -6.27
N ARG A 145 -4.22 18.65 -7.41
CA ARG A 145 -5.37 19.18 -8.14
C ARG A 145 -5.55 18.41 -9.43
N MET A 146 -6.79 18.06 -9.73
CA MET A 146 -7.17 17.52 -11.03
C MET A 146 -7.68 18.67 -11.90
N ASP A 147 -7.05 18.89 -13.04
CA ASP A 147 -7.63 19.72 -14.11
C ASP A 147 -8.61 18.88 -14.94
N THR A 148 -8.25 17.62 -15.20
CA THR A 148 -9.13 16.62 -15.82
C THR A 148 -9.26 15.40 -14.92
N SER A 149 -10.48 15.02 -14.57
CA SER A 149 -10.74 13.80 -13.81
C SER A 149 -10.28 12.54 -14.57
N PHE A 150 -9.68 11.59 -13.85
CA PHE A 150 -9.26 10.29 -14.36
C PHE A 150 -10.14 9.20 -13.75
N ASP A 151 -10.68 8.30 -14.59
CA ASP A 151 -11.49 7.16 -14.17
C ASP A 151 -10.86 5.84 -14.65
N GLY A 152 -10.22 5.13 -13.73
CA GLY A 152 -9.71 3.77 -13.93
C GLY A 152 -10.66 2.70 -13.39
N ASN A 153 -10.27 1.43 -13.53
CA ASN A 153 -11.07 0.32 -13.03
C ASN A 153 -10.96 0.15 -11.51
N ASN A 154 -9.76 0.35 -10.97
CA ASN A 154 -9.39 0.14 -9.57
C ASN A 154 -9.25 1.44 -8.80
N PHE A 155 -8.93 2.55 -9.46
CA PHE A 155 -8.91 3.86 -8.83
C PHE A 155 -9.33 4.98 -9.79
N ALA A 156 -9.64 6.15 -9.24
CA ALA A 156 -10.02 7.35 -9.97
C ALA A 156 -9.50 8.57 -9.19
N MET A 157 -9.24 9.65 -9.90
CA MET A 157 -8.89 10.92 -9.30
C MET A 157 -9.78 12.01 -9.89
N CYS A 158 -10.40 12.82 -9.05
CA CYS A 158 -11.34 13.84 -9.53
C CYS A 158 -11.32 15.11 -8.66
N THR A 159 -11.91 16.18 -9.17
CA THR A 159 -12.18 17.38 -8.38
C THR A 159 -13.23 17.11 -7.30
N GLY A 160 -13.40 18.04 -6.36
CA GLY A 160 -14.50 18.00 -5.40
C GLY A 160 -15.87 17.97 -6.10
N ALA A 161 -16.07 18.83 -7.10
CA ALA A 161 -17.31 18.97 -7.85
C ALA A 161 -17.67 17.68 -8.60
N ASP A 162 -16.68 16.98 -9.14
CA ASP A 162 -16.88 15.78 -9.93
C ASP A 162 -17.13 14.54 -9.09
N LEU A 163 -16.87 14.55 -7.77
CA LEU A 163 -16.92 13.35 -6.92
C LEU A 163 -18.23 12.56 -7.10
N THR A 164 -19.36 13.25 -7.07
CA THR A 164 -20.69 12.62 -7.12
C THR A 164 -21.08 12.07 -8.49
N SER A 165 -20.35 12.47 -9.54
CA SER A 165 -20.56 12.00 -10.91
C SER A 165 -19.71 10.79 -11.28
N ARG A 166 -18.79 10.36 -10.40
CA ARG A 166 -17.84 9.29 -10.71
C ARG A 166 -18.51 7.92 -10.65
N PRO A 167 -18.30 7.04 -11.66
CA PRO A 167 -18.88 5.69 -11.69
C PRO A 167 -18.51 4.80 -10.50
N MET A 168 -17.37 5.08 -9.85
CA MET A 168 -16.91 4.34 -8.69
C MET A 168 -17.70 4.70 -7.41
N VAL A 169 -18.35 5.86 -7.35
CA VAL A 169 -19.21 6.21 -6.22
C VAL A 169 -20.54 5.47 -6.35
N PRO A 170 -20.93 4.60 -5.38
CA PRO A 170 -22.20 3.91 -5.48
C PRO A 170 -23.38 4.90 -5.41
N GLN A 171 -24.34 4.76 -6.34
CA GLN A 171 -25.43 5.72 -6.52
C GLN A 171 -26.24 6.01 -5.23
N ARG A 172 -26.36 5.01 -4.34
CA ARG A 172 -27.03 5.17 -3.04
C ARG A 172 -26.39 6.20 -2.12
N PHE A 173 -25.10 6.50 -2.30
CA PHE A 173 -24.38 7.48 -1.47
C PHE A 173 -24.40 8.89 -2.05
N VAL A 174 -24.60 9.04 -3.37
CA VAL A 174 -24.55 10.34 -4.08
C VAL A 174 -25.35 11.46 -3.38
N PRO A 175 -26.61 11.25 -2.92
CA PRO A 175 -27.38 12.31 -2.25
C PRO A 175 -26.78 12.78 -0.91
N HIS A 176 -25.96 11.94 -0.28
CA HIS A 176 -25.35 12.18 1.01
C HIS A 176 -23.98 12.84 0.91
N LEU A 177 -23.40 12.95 -0.29
CA LEU A 177 -22.03 13.40 -0.46
C LEU A 177 -21.90 14.91 -0.70
N ALA A 178 -20.84 15.49 -0.16
CA ALA A 178 -20.37 16.85 -0.41
C ALA A 178 -18.89 16.81 -0.79
N GLY A 179 -18.59 16.83 -2.08
CA GLY A 179 -17.23 16.60 -2.56
C GLY A 179 -16.24 17.73 -2.29
N GLU A 180 -16.67 18.94 -1.96
CA GLU A 180 -15.74 20.05 -1.66
C GLU A 180 -15.16 19.98 -0.24
N VAL A 181 -15.60 19.04 0.59
CA VAL A 181 -15.24 18.96 2.01
C VAL A 181 -14.91 17.55 2.47
N PHE A 182 -14.10 17.42 3.51
CA PHE A 182 -13.92 16.19 4.27
C PHE A 182 -14.42 16.36 5.72
N PRO A 183 -15.11 15.37 6.29
CA PRO A 183 -15.57 14.15 5.62
C PRO A 183 -16.58 14.50 4.51
N PRO A 184 -16.68 13.69 3.43
CA PRO A 184 -17.44 14.04 2.24
C PRO A 184 -18.94 13.85 2.43
N PHE A 185 -19.48 14.08 3.63
CA PHE A 185 -20.88 13.85 3.95
C PHE A 185 -21.57 15.19 4.26
N ARG A 186 -22.81 15.36 3.79
CA ARG A 186 -23.62 16.58 4.01
C ARG A 186 -24.11 16.76 5.46
N ASP A 187 -23.71 15.87 6.37
CA ASP A 187 -24.11 15.94 7.77
C ASP A 187 -23.43 17.12 8.48
N ARG A 188 -24.24 17.99 9.06
CA ARG A 188 -23.80 19.22 9.74
C ARG A 188 -23.10 18.95 11.08
N ALA A 189 -23.18 17.73 11.61
CA ALA A 189 -22.53 17.37 12.86
C ALA A 189 -20.99 17.28 12.76
N PHE A 190 -20.43 17.21 11.54
CA PHE A 190 -19.00 17.03 11.34
C PHE A 190 -18.25 18.35 11.19
N SER A 191 -17.07 18.44 11.81
CA SER A 191 -16.09 19.46 11.46
C SER A 191 -15.60 19.18 10.03
N THR A 192 -15.78 20.15 9.14
CA THR A 192 -15.47 20.01 7.72
C THR A 192 -14.19 20.74 7.35
N ARG A 193 -13.42 20.17 6.42
CA ARG A 193 -12.19 20.75 5.88
C ARG A 193 -12.23 20.80 4.35
N PRO A 194 -11.79 21.90 3.72
CA PRO A 194 -11.87 22.08 2.27
C PRO A 194 -10.92 21.15 1.53
N THR A 195 -11.45 20.40 0.54
CA THR A 195 -10.71 19.39 -0.23
C THR A 195 -10.54 19.84 -1.67
N ALA A 196 -9.32 19.80 -2.21
CA ALA A 196 -9.09 20.21 -3.60
C ALA A 196 -9.46 19.12 -4.60
N SER A 197 -9.16 17.87 -4.28
CA SER A 197 -9.45 16.71 -5.13
C SER A 197 -9.59 15.44 -4.31
N TRP A 198 -10.11 14.38 -4.92
CA TRP A 198 -10.25 13.07 -4.31
C TRP A 198 -9.45 12.03 -5.05
N LEU A 199 -8.83 11.14 -4.28
CA LEU A 199 -8.41 9.83 -4.77
C LEU A 199 -9.42 8.79 -4.29
N LEU A 200 -10.09 8.16 -5.24
CA LEU A 200 -11.01 7.06 -5.02
C LEU A 200 -10.28 5.75 -5.32
N VAL A 201 -10.38 4.76 -4.45
CA VAL A 201 -9.75 3.44 -4.61
C VAL A 201 -10.76 2.34 -4.30
N LYS A 202 -11.00 1.44 -5.26
CA LYS A 202 -11.72 0.19 -5.00
C LYS A 202 -10.80 -0.78 -4.29
N ALA A 203 -11.18 -1.15 -3.07
CA ALA A 203 -10.40 -2.09 -2.29
C ALA A 203 -11.33 -2.93 -1.40
N PRO A 204 -10.94 -4.16 -1.08
CA PRO A 204 -11.71 -5.02 -0.17
C PRO A 204 -11.66 -4.56 1.29
N SER A 205 -10.73 -3.67 1.62
CA SER A 205 -10.65 -3.04 2.94
C SER A 205 -9.89 -1.73 2.85
N LEU A 206 -10.10 -0.86 3.85
CA LEU A 206 -9.39 0.41 3.96
C LEU A 206 -7.86 0.24 4.02
N ASP A 207 -7.35 -0.81 4.66
CA ASP A 207 -5.90 -1.05 4.77
C ASP A 207 -5.27 -1.36 3.41
N VAL A 208 -5.98 -2.11 2.57
CA VAL A 208 -5.56 -2.35 1.18
C VAL A 208 -5.67 -1.07 0.37
N GLY A 209 -6.77 -0.32 0.54
CA GLY A 209 -6.95 1.00 -0.07
C GLY A 209 -5.80 1.97 0.26
N LYS A 210 -5.35 1.99 1.52
CA LYS A 210 -4.21 2.82 1.97
C LYS A 210 -2.90 2.43 1.28
N LYS A 211 -2.67 1.14 1.00
CA LYS A 211 -1.47 0.68 0.27
C LYS A 211 -1.50 1.11 -1.20
N TYR A 212 -2.64 0.94 -1.87
CA TYR A 212 -2.80 1.43 -3.24
C TYR A 212 -2.70 2.94 -3.31
N ARG A 213 -3.32 3.67 -2.38
CA ARG A 213 -3.15 5.11 -2.23
C ARG A 213 -1.67 5.49 -2.10
N SER A 214 -0.89 4.78 -1.28
CA SER A 214 0.54 5.03 -1.18
C SER A 214 1.31 4.73 -2.47
N SER A 215 0.97 3.69 -3.24
CA SER A 215 1.55 3.48 -4.57
C SER A 215 1.20 4.62 -5.54
N ILE A 216 -0.06 5.05 -5.56
CA ILE A 216 -0.58 6.13 -6.43
C ILE A 216 0.08 7.45 -6.10
N LEU A 217 0.09 7.85 -4.82
CA LEU A 217 0.73 9.09 -4.41
C LEU A 217 2.25 9.03 -4.51
N GLY A 218 2.86 7.84 -4.48
CA GLY A 218 4.27 7.66 -4.83
C GLY A 218 4.55 7.98 -6.30
N ALA A 219 3.65 7.62 -7.21
CA ALA A 219 3.73 8.02 -8.61
C ALA A 219 3.50 9.52 -8.79
N VAL A 220 2.49 10.09 -8.11
CA VAL A 220 2.24 11.54 -8.12
C VAL A 220 3.47 12.32 -7.63
N ALA A 221 4.17 11.85 -6.60
CA ALA A 221 5.41 12.48 -6.13
C ALA A 221 6.52 12.52 -7.20
N LEU A 222 6.54 11.57 -8.14
CA LEU A 222 7.51 11.55 -9.26
C LEU A 222 7.23 12.61 -10.32
N THR A 223 6.00 13.14 -10.38
CA THR A 223 5.65 14.25 -11.28
C THR A 223 6.27 15.57 -10.82
N MET A 224 6.62 15.68 -9.54
CA MET A 224 7.30 16.86 -9.04
C MET A 224 8.76 16.90 -9.46
N ILE A 225 9.22 18.10 -9.80
CA ILE A 225 10.64 18.40 -9.98
C ILE A 225 11.39 18.06 -8.70
N HIS A 226 12.50 17.35 -8.86
CA HIS A 226 13.28 16.80 -7.76
C HIS A 226 13.57 17.81 -6.64
N ARG A 227 14.02 19.03 -6.98
CA ARG A 227 14.38 20.08 -6.00
C ARG A 227 13.24 20.60 -5.14
N TYR A 228 11.99 20.48 -5.59
CA TYR A 228 10.81 20.96 -4.85
C TYR A 228 10.11 19.86 -4.05
N ARG A 229 10.35 18.60 -4.41
CA ARG A 229 9.66 17.43 -3.83
C ARG A 229 9.74 17.36 -2.31
N HIS A 230 10.84 17.82 -1.72
CA HIS A 230 11.11 17.76 -0.28
C HIS A 230 11.24 19.14 0.37
N GLN A 231 10.83 20.22 -0.31
CA GLN A 231 10.78 21.56 0.27
C GLN A 231 9.49 21.73 1.07
N PHE A 232 9.53 21.27 2.32
CA PHE A 232 8.41 21.42 3.23
C PHE A 232 8.25 22.86 3.69
N THR A 233 7.02 23.25 3.89
CA THR A 233 6.56 24.60 4.24
C THR A 233 5.63 24.51 5.45
N GLY A 234 5.24 25.66 6.01
CA GLY A 234 4.21 25.73 7.04
C GLY A 234 2.77 25.60 6.50
N ARG A 235 2.58 25.22 5.23
CA ARG A 235 1.26 25.08 4.62
C ARG A 235 0.46 24.02 5.37
N GLU A 236 -0.77 24.36 5.75
CA GLU A 236 -1.68 23.40 6.36
C GLU A 236 -2.07 22.32 5.32
N VAL A 237 -1.78 21.08 5.68
CA VAL A 237 -2.21 19.89 4.94
C VAL A 237 -2.81 18.90 5.92
N TRP A 238 -3.84 18.20 5.48
CA TRP A 238 -4.57 17.27 6.33
C TRP A 238 -4.98 16.04 5.50
N GLY A 239 -5.46 15.00 6.18
CA GLY A 239 -5.87 13.77 5.53
C GLY A 239 -6.96 13.07 6.31
N GLY A 240 -7.01 11.75 6.19
CA GLY A 240 -8.12 10.92 6.65
C GLY A 240 -8.65 10.02 5.56
N ALA A 241 -9.71 9.28 5.82
CA ALA A 241 -10.32 8.44 4.81
C ALA A 241 -11.80 8.29 5.08
N ALA A 242 -12.57 8.07 4.01
CA ALA A 242 -13.93 7.56 4.11
C ALA A 242 -14.04 6.25 3.31
N THR A 243 -14.93 5.35 3.71
CA THR A 243 -15.25 4.14 2.94
C THR A 243 -16.74 4.12 2.61
N LEU A 244 -17.04 3.73 1.37
CA LEU A 244 -18.39 3.51 0.86
C LEU A 244 -18.56 2.02 0.57
N GLY A 245 -19.13 1.30 1.53
CA GLY A 245 -19.41 -0.14 1.49
C GLY A 245 -20.91 -0.38 1.67
N SER A 246 -21.30 -1.33 2.52
CA SER A 246 -22.71 -1.54 2.91
C SER A 246 -23.33 -0.32 3.61
N GLY A 247 -22.50 0.44 4.33
CA GLY A 247 -22.77 1.78 4.81
C GLY A 247 -21.60 2.69 4.48
N TRP A 248 -21.48 3.81 5.20
CA TRP A 248 -20.30 4.67 5.12
C TRP A 248 -19.64 4.79 6.48
N LYS A 249 -18.33 4.99 6.47
CA LYS A 249 -17.50 5.27 7.65
C LYS A 249 -16.46 6.31 7.28
N TYR A 250 -15.96 7.07 8.25
CA TYR A 250 -14.77 7.88 8.06
C TYR A 250 -13.88 7.87 9.30
N SER A 251 -12.64 8.27 9.09
CA SER A 251 -11.66 8.47 10.15
C SER A 251 -10.75 9.62 9.78
N ASP A 252 -10.47 10.51 10.73
CA ASP A 252 -9.37 11.45 10.62
C ASP A 252 -8.03 10.72 10.56
N GLY A 253 -7.02 11.38 10.01
CA GLY A 253 -5.69 10.79 9.89
C GLY A 253 -4.64 11.80 9.46
N PRO A 254 -3.37 11.37 9.38
CA PRO A 254 -2.29 12.20 8.87
C PRO A 254 -2.57 12.59 7.41
N SER A 255 -1.95 13.69 6.97
CA SER A 255 -2.00 14.11 5.58
C SER A 255 -1.49 13.02 4.64
N HIS A 256 -2.09 12.95 3.45
CA HIS A 256 -1.66 12.00 2.42
C HIS A 256 -0.49 12.53 1.60
N THR A 257 -0.14 13.79 1.77
CA THR A 257 0.99 14.44 1.11
C THR A 257 1.69 15.39 2.09
N PRO A 258 2.99 15.66 1.92
CA PRO A 258 3.68 16.64 2.74
C PRO A 258 3.24 18.07 2.41
N ALA A 259 3.53 19.00 3.32
CA ALA A 259 3.23 20.43 3.18
C ALA A 259 4.21 21.12 2.22
N ILE A 260 4.12 20.88 0.92
CA ILE A 260 5.01 21.50 -0.09
C ILE A 260 4.51 22.87 -0.56
N SER A 261 5.40 23.63 -1.19
CA SER A 261 5.19 25.02 -1.60
C SER A 261 4.19 25.20 -2.75
N SER A 262 4.07 24.22 -3.65
CA SER A 262 3.22 24.29 -4.83
C SER A 262 2.21 23.15 -4.87
N ASP A 263 1.10 23.38 -5.56
CA ASP A 263 0.17 22.31 -5.92
C ASP A 263 0.74 21.44 -7.03
N ILE A 264 0.33 20.18 -7.05
CA ILE A 264 0.62 19.22 -8.13
C ILE A 264 -0.61 19.17 -9.02
N VAL A 265 -0.52 19.64 -10.25
CA VAL A 265 -1.67 19.74 -11.17
C VAL A 265 -1.64 18.60 -12.19
N LEU A 266 -2.52 17.61 -12.04
CA LEU A 266 -2.63 16.51 -12.99
C LEU A 266 -3.63 16.86 -14.10
N THR A 267 -3.25 16.56 -15.34
CA THR A 267 -3.98 16.93 -16.55
C THR A 267 -4.38 15.69 -17.35
N ALA A 268 -5.06 15.89 -18.49
CA ALA A 268 -5.39 14.80 -19.40
C ALA A 268 -4.15 14.05 -19.93
N GLU A 269 -2.97 14.68 -20.02
CA GLU A 269 -1.74 14.03 -20.48
C GLU A 269 -1.25 12.95 -19.49
N ASP A 270 -1.57 13.12 -18.20
CA ASP A 270 -1.21 12.19 -17.14
C ASP A 270 -2.01 10.87 -17.18
N ALA A 271 -3.12 10.85 -17.93
CA ALA A 271 -3.97 9.67 -18.06
C ALA A 271 -3.22 8.43 -18.56
N VAL A 272 -2.14 8.62 -19.34
CA VAL A 272 -1.31 7.53 -19.86
C VAL A 272 -0.66 6.74 -18.73
N TRP A 273 0.09 7.40 -17.83
CA TRP A 273 0.78 6.71 -16.75
C TRP A 273 -0.18 6.31 -15.62
N LEU A 274 -1.29 7.05 -15.42
CA LEU A 274 -2.36 6.67 -14.51
C LEU A 274 -3.01 5.35 -14.92
N THR A 275 -3.22 5.13 -16.23
CA THR A 275 -3.73 3.85 -16.77
C THR A 275 -2.76 2.70 -16.51
N MET A 276 -1.45 2.90 -16.75
CA MET A 276 -0.42 1.89 -16.44
C MET A 276 -0.45 1.49 -14.96
N LEU A 277 -0.69 2.46 -14.07
CA LEU A 277 -0.77 2.20 -12.64
C LEU A 277 -2.05 1.44 -12.26
N ASP A 278 -3.17 1.74 -12.91
CA ASP A 278 -4.45 1.05 -12.68
C ASP A 278 -4.35 -0.43 -13.08
N GLU A 279 -3.72 -0.70 -14.23
CA GLU A 279 -3.40 -2.05 -14.68
C GLU A 279 -2.45 -2.77 -13.71
N ALA A 280 -1.44 -2.07 -13.19
CA ALA A 280 -0.52 -2.64 -12.21
C ALA A 280 -1.22 -3.07 -10.91
N ILE A 281 -2.18 -2.27 -10.42
CA ILE A 281 -2.95 -2.54 -9.18
C ILE A 281 -3.75 -3.85 -9.28
N SER A 282 -4.35 -4.12 -10.44
CA SER A 282 -5.13 -5.35 -10.65
C SER A 282 -4.28 -6.57 -11.05
N SER A 283 -3.04 -6.34 -11.48
CA SER A 283 -2.15 -7.41 -11.93
C SER A 283 -1.62 -8.27 -10.78
N ARG A 284 -1.51 -9.58 -11.05
CA ARG A 284 -0.87 -10.55 -10.14
C ARG A 284 0.59 -10.81 -10.49
N SER A 285 1.15 -10.11 -11.50
CA SER A 285 2.53 -10.35 -11.91
C SER A 285 3.49 -9.96 -10.78
N ALA A 286 4.50 -10.80 -10.53
CA ALA A 286 5.51 -10.50 -9.51
C ALA A 286 6.22 -9.16 -9.79
N SER A 287 6.41 -8.85 -11.08
CA SER A 287 6.94 -7.57 -11.55
C SER A 287 6.05 -6.38 -11.16
N HIS A 288 4.73 -6.42 -11.40
CA HIS A 288 3.83 -5.32 -11.02
C HIS A 288 3.75 -5.15 -9.50
N VAL A 289 3.66 -6.26 -8.75
CA VAL A 289 3.68 -6.21 -7.28
C VAL A 289 4.95 -5.55 -6.76
N ARG A 290 6.09 -5.88 -7.39
CA ARG A 290 7.39 -5.28 -7.07
C ARG A 290 7.43 -3.78 -7.36
N LYS A 291 7.01 -3.37 -8.55
CA LYS A 291 6.91 -1.95 -8.96
C LYS A 291 6.02 -1.15 -8.02
N LEU A 292 4.84 -1.67 -7.66
CA LEU A 292 3.92 -1.02 -6.70
C LEU A 292 4.54 -0.89 -5.31
N LYS A 293 5.31 -1.89 -4.86
CA LYS A 293 6.02 -1.85 -3.58
C LYS A 293 7.13 -0.79 -3.60
N ALA A 294 7.88 -0.67 -4.69
CA ALA A 294 8.86 0.39 -4.85
C ALA A 294 8.21 1.78 -4.76
N LEU A 295 7.07 1.99 -5.42
CA LEU A 295 6.30 3.24 -5.30
C LEU A 295 5.83 3.52 -3.86
N GLN A 296 5.45 2.50 -3.09
CA GLN A 296 5.09 2.69 -1.66
C GLN A 296 6.27 3.15 -0.82
N TYR A 297 7.47 2.61 -1.05
CA TYR A 297 8.67 3.09 -0.37
C TYR A 297 9.02 4.51 -0.79
N PHE A 298 8.91 4.81 -2.09
CA PHE A 298 9.15 6.16 -2.59
C PHE A 298 8.16 7.17 -1.99
N TYR A 299 6.87 6.83 -1.91
CA TYR A 299 5.87 7.61 -1.20
C TYR A 299 6.24 7.84 0.26
N ARG A 300 6.67 6.79 0.97
CA ARG A 300 7.07 6.90 2.37
C ARG A 300 8.24 7.87 2.53
N SER A 301 9.20 7.85 1.61
CA SER A 301 10.37 8.73 1.58
C SER A 301 9.99 10.22 1.42
N TRP A 302 8.79 10.51 0.90
CA TRP A 302 8.33 11.86 0.60
C TRP A 302 8.17 12.74 1.84
N PHE A 303 7.94 12.14 3.01
CA PHE A 303 7.72 12.85 4.28
C PHE A 303 8.98 13.03 5.12
N PHE A 304 10.11 12.45 4.72
CA PHE A 304 11.30 12.37 5.56
C PHE A 304 12.36 13.40 5.18
N ALA A 305 13.14 13.79 6.20
CA ALA A 305 14.34 14.58 6.03
C ALA A 305 15.44 13.78 5.31
N ASP A 306 16.49 14.47 4.89
CA ASP A 306 17.52 13.95 3.98
C ASP A 306 18.18 12.64 4.47
N SER A 307 18.62 12.57 5.73
CA SER A 307 19.32 11.39 6.26
C SER A 307 18.42 10.14 6.32
N GLU A 308 17.19 10.29 6.82
CA GLU A 308 16.20 9.20 6.88
C GLU A 308 15.73 8.77 5.48
N ARG A 309 15.61 9.73 4.56
CA ARG A 309 15.16 9.51 3.20
C ARG A 309 16.13 8.62 2.41
N PHE A 310 17.44 8.77 2.62
CA PHE A 310 18.45 7.98 1.92
C PHE A 310 18.22 6.46 2.09
N ALA A 311 18.02 6.01 3.33
CA ALA A 311 17.77 4.59 3.62
C ALA A 311 16.52 4.07 2.89
N ILE A 312 15.46 4.88 2.84
CA ILE A 312 14.22 4.51 2.16
C ILE A 312 14.40 4.49 0.64
N HIS A 313 15.21 5.39 0.07
CA HIS A 313 15.60 5.33 -1.35
C HIS A 313 16.42 4.08 -1.68
N CYS A 314 17.32 3.64 -0.79
CA CYS A 314 17.99 2.35 -0.95
C CYS A 314 17.00 1.18 -0.97
N ILE A 315 16.05 1.15 -0.04
CA ILE A 315 15.01 0.12 -0.03
C ILE A 315 14.14 0.20 -1.30
N THR A 316 13.90 1.40 -1.82
CA THR A 316 13.16 1.62 -3.06
C THR A 316 13.89 1.04 -4.27
N ILE A 317 15.19 1.30 -4.42
CA ILE A 317 15.97 0.77 -5.56
C ILE A 317 16.13 -0.75 -5.48
N ASP A 318 16.32 -1.30 -4.27
CA ASP A 318 16.34 -2.74 -4.03
C ASP A 318 14.99 -3.36 -4.36
N ALA A 319 13.90 -2.66 -4.04
CA ALA A 319 12.59 -3.12 -4.42
C ALA A 319 12.42 -3.15 -5.94
N ILE A 320 13.17 -2.41 -6.76
CA ILE A 320 13.08 -2.50 -8.23
C ILE A 320 13.97 -3.64 -8.76
N PHE A 321 15.24 -3.67 -8.33
CA PHE A 321 16.30 -4.48 -8.96
C PHE A 321 16.93 -5.55 -8.06
N GLY A 322 16.72 -5.50 -6.75
CA GLY A 322 17.41 -6.32 -5.75
C GLY A 322 16.93 -7.76 -5.64
N ASP A 323 16.59 -8.40 -6.76
CA ASP A 323 16.03 -9.76 -6.76
C ASP A 323 17.05 -10.82 -6.34
N ASP A 324 16.57 -11.75 -5.51
CA ASP A 324 17.32 -12.71 -4.68
C ASP A 324 17.69 -14.04 -5.39
N THR A 325 17.62 -14.10 -6.73
CA THR A 325 17.66 -15.38 -7.47
C THR A 325 18.99 -15.69 -8.15
N GLY A 326 20.10 -15.05 -7.78
CA GLY A 326 21.39 -15.29 -8.44
C GLY A 326 22.56 -15.33 -7.48
N GLU A 327 23.61 -16.07 -7.86
CA GLU A 327 24.92 -16.19 -7.21
C GLU A 327 25.65 -14.83 -6.99
N THR A 328 25.09 -13.73 -7.49
CA THR A 328 25.63 -12.38 -7.40
C THR A 328 24.89 -11.55 -6.34
N GLY A 329 25.61 -10.94 -5.40
CA GLY A 329 25.03 -10.18 -4.29
C GLY A 329 24.15 -8.98 -4.71
N ALA A 330 23.28 -8.53 -3.81
CA ALA A 330 22.26 -7.49 -4.04
C ALA A 330 22.82 -6.18 -4.65
N THR A 331 24.03 -5.78 -4.27
CA THR A 331 24.71 -4.61 -4.85
C THR A 331 24.90 -4.74 -6.36
N ASP A 332 25.37 -5.90 -6.83
CA ASP A 332 25.62 -6.09 -8.25
C ASP A 332 24.32 -6.22 -9.05
N ALA A 333 23.26 -6.76 -8.45
CA ALA A 333 21.92 -6.78 -9.05
C ALA A 333 21.42 -5.37 -9.32
N VAL A 334 21.53 -4.45 -8.34
CA VAL A 334 21.14 -3.04 -8.53
C VAL A 334 22.01 -2.37 -9.58
N VAL A 335 23.34 -2.50 -9.50
CA VAL A 335 24.25 -1.87 -10.46
C VAL A 335 23.96 -2.35 -11.89
N ARG A 336 23.76 -3.65 -12.12
CA ARG A 336 23.39 -4.18 -13.44
C ARG A 336 22.00 -3.73 -13.90
N GLY A 337 21.04 -3.68 -12.98
CA GLY A 337 19.68 -3.23 -13.27
C GLY A 337 19.65 -1.78 -13.75
N VAL A 338 20.38 -0.89 -13.06
CA VAL A 338 20.58 0.50 -13.47
C VAL A 338 21.32 0.56 -14.81
N ASP A 339 22.45 -0.12 -14.94
CA ASP A 339 23.25 -0.14 -16.19
C ASP A 339 22.41 -0.56 -17.41
N THR A 340 21.59 -1.60 -17.25
CA THR A 340 20.67 -2.08 -18.29
C THR A 340 19.58 -1.05 -18.60
N LEU A 341 18.95 -0.49 -17.57
CA LEU A 341 17.85 0.47 -17.72
C LEU A 341 18.28 1.76 -18.43
N PHE A 342 19.54 2.16 -18.27
CA PHE A 342 20.10 3.35 -18.87
C PHE A 342 21.04 3.08 -20.05
N GLU A 343 21.12 1.84 -20.53
CA GLU A 343 21.93 1.43 -21.68
C GLU A 343 23.42 1.80 -21.50
N GLY A 344 23.94 1.66 -20.29
CA GLY A 344 25.34 1.96 -19.96
C GLY A 344 25.72 3.45 -19.95
N ARG A 345 24.75 4.36 -20.03
CA ARG A 345 25.02 5.81 -20.07
C ARG A 345 25.41 6.43 -18.73
N LEU A 346 25.14 5.74 -17.62
CA LEU A 346 25.47 6.24 -16.29
C LEU A 346 26.85 5.74 -15.84
N ASP A 347 27.56 6.57 -15.08
CA ASP A 347 28.83 6.16 -14.46
C ASP A 347 28.58 5.00 -13.48
N ARG A 348 29.02 3.81 -13.88
CA ARG A 348 28.85 2.57 -13.13
C ARG A 348 29.57 2.60 -11.79
N ASP A 349 30.73 3.25 -11.69
CA ASP A 349 31.48 3.34 -10.45
C ASP A 349 30.82 4.31 -9.47
N ARG A 350 30.21 5.38 -9.98
CA ARG A 350 29.38 6.30 -9.18
C ARG A 350 28.18 5.59 -8.57
N VAL A 351 27.44 4.82 -9.37
CA VAL A 351 26.30 4.01 -8.89
C VAL A 351 26.78 2.96 -7.87
N ARG A 352 27.90 2.29 -8.14
CA ARG A 352 28.49 1.31 -7.21
C ARG A 352 28.90 1.96 -5.89
N LEU A 353 29.40 3.20 -5.89
CA LEU A 353 29.75 3.91 -4.66
C LEU A 353 28.51 4.29 -3.84
N LEU A 354 27.40 4.69 -4.48
CA LEU A 354 26.10 4.84 -3.81
C LEU A 354 25.64 3.54 -3.15
N MET A 355 25.81 2.40 -3.82
CA MET A 355 25.45 1.10 -3.25
C MET A 355 26.37 0.67 -2.10
N LYS A 356 27.64 1.09 -2.11
CA LYS A 356 28.52 0.90 -0.95
C LYS A 356 28.10 1.77 0.24
N LEU A 357 27.58 2.97 -0.01
CA LEU A 357 26.97 3.83 1.01
C LEU A 357 25.72 3.20 1.63
N ARG A 358 24.82 2.67 0.79
CA ARG A 358 23.67 1.84 1.23
C ARG A 358 24.09 0.79 2.25
N ASN A 359 25.13 0.01 1.97
CA ASN A 359 25.55 -1.07 2.87
C ASN A 359 26.01 -0.54 4.23
N SER A 360 26.61 0.65 4.29
CA SER A 360 26.94 1.30 5.55
C SER A 360 25.70 1.69 6.34
N VAL A 361 24.70 2.28 5.69
CA VAL A 361 23.50 2.79 6.38
C VAL A 361 22.55 1.64 6.78
N LEU A 362 22.23 0.73 5.86
CA LEU A 362 21.23 -0.33 6.10
C LEU A 362 21.71 -1.47 7.01
N HIS A 363 23.03 -1.70 7.10
CA HIS A 363 23.59 -2.78 7.93
C HIS A 363 24.23 -2.27 9.22
N GLY A 364 23.91 -1.04 9.64
CA GLY A 364 24.32 -0.50 10.93
C GLY A 364 25.78 -0.08 11.02
N GLY A 365 26.47 0.05 9.89
CA GLY A 365 27.84 0.60 9.84
C GLY A 365 27.89 2.11 10.04
N ALA A 366 26.77 2.82 9.80
CA ALA A 366 26.59 4.23 10.08
C ALA A 366 25.08 4.50 10.34
N PRO A 367 24.68 4.96 11.53
CA PRO A 367 23.28 5.23 11.86
C PRO A 367 22.72 6.41 11.06
N ASP A 368 23.57 7.41 10.75
CA ASP A 368 23.29 8.47 9.77
C ASP A 368 24.23 8.31 8.56
N ILE A 369 23.76 8.66 7.36
CA ILE A 369 24.60 8.66 6.15
C ILE A 369 25.82 9.59 6.32
N TYR A 370 25.66 10.71 7.02
CA TYR A 370 26.73 11.69 7.21
C TYR A 370 27.88 11.14 8.08
N ASP A 371 27.63 10.12 8.90
CA ASP A 371 28.65 9.44 9.72
C ASP A 371 29.51 8.46 8.91
N SER A 372 29.09 8.13 7.68
CA SER A 372 29.81 7.18 6.84
C SER A 372 31.07 7.80 6.25
N LYS A 373 32.24 7.17 6.47
CA LYS A 373 33.49 7.54 5.76
C LYS A 373 33.34 7.52 4.23
N LYS A 374 32.36 6.77 3.70
CA LYS A 374 32.08 6.71 2.27
C LYS A 374 31.34 7.96 1.78
N TYR A 375 30.67 8.71 2.65
CA TYR A 375 29.99 9.96 2.29
C TYR A 375 31.04 10.99 1.88
N ALA A 376 32.02 11.23 2.75
CA ALA A 376 33.16 12.11 2.45
C ALA A 376 34.00 11.61 1.26
N LYS A 377 34.04 10.29 1.00
CA LYS A 377 34.65 9.76 -0.23
C LYS A 377 33.83 10.19 -1.46
N TYR A 378 32.53 9.93 -1.46
CA TYR A 378 31.64 10.24 -2.58
C TYR A 378 31.69 11.72 -2.93
N TYR A 379 31.54 12.59 -1.93
CA TYR A 379 31.57 14.03 -2.11
C TYR A 379 32.90 14.53 -2.68
N ARG A 380 34.03 13.98 -2.24
CA ARG A 380 35.37 14.35 -2.78
C ARG A 380 35.56 13.91 -4.22
N GLU A 381 35.01 12.76 -4.60
CA GLU A 381 35.20 12.16 -5.92
C GLU A 381 34.29 12.81 -6.97
N TYR A 382 33.06 13.16 -6.59
CA TYR A 382 32.03 13.62 -7.51
C TYR A 382 31.57 15.07 -7.31
N GLY A 383 31.95 15.72 -6.20
CA GLY A 383 31.56 17.08 -5.87
C GLY A 383 30.09 17.25 -5.48
N GLU A 384 29.37 16.16 -5.25
CA GLU A 384 27.91 16.16 -5.07
C GLU A 384 27.47 15.41 -3.81
N ASP A 385 26.30 15.80 -3.30
CA ASP A 385 25.66 15.14 -2.15
C ASP A 385 25.04 13.80 -2.58
N PRO A 386 25.52 12.65 -2.05
CA PRO A 386 24.98 11.33 -2.40
C PRO A 386 23.50 11.16 -2.03
N VAL A 387 22.94 11.92 -1.08
CA VAL A 387 21.51 11.86 -0.76
C VAL A 387 20.67 12.39 -1.91
N ARG A 388 21.08 13.54 -2.48
CA ARG A 388 20.41 14.14 -3.63
C ARG A 388 20.54 13.25 -4.86
N GLU A 389 21.73 12.76 -5.15
CA GLU A 389 21.95 11.91 -6.32
C GLU A 389 21.24 10.57 -6.23
N MET A 390 21.19 9.96 -5.04
CA MET A 390 20.42 8.74 -4.83
C MET A 390 18.92 8.98 -5.05
N SER A 391 18.40 10.12 -4.58
CA SER A 391 16.99 10.48 -4.78
C SER A 391 16.66 10.71 -6.26
N ALA A 392 17.52 11.42 -6.98
CA ALA A 392 17.39 11.65 -8.41
C ALA A 392 17.45 10.33 -9.21
N LEU A 393 18.45 9.49 -8.93
CA LEU A 393 18.61 8.18 -9.55
C LEU A 393 17.39 7.29 -9.32
N VAL A 394 16.89 7.20 -8.08
CA VAL A 394 15.71 6.39 -7.76
C VAL A 394 14.46 6.90 -8.46
N ALA A 395 14.25 8.22 -8.49
CA ALA A 395 13.11 8.80 -9.18
C ALA A 395 13.12 8.46 -10.68
N GLU A 396 14.28 8.59 -11.33
CA GLU A 396 14.41 8.28 -12.75
C GLU A 396 14.31 6.77 -13.03
N CYS A 397 14.89 5.93 -12.15
CA CYS A 397 14.69 4.48 -12.20
C CYS A 397 13.21 4.12 -12.16
N LEU A 398 12.41 4.75 -11.28
CA LEU A 398 10.97 4.51 -11.20
C LEU A 398 10.25 4.96 -12.48
N ARG A 399 10.55 6.15 -13.00
CA ARG A 399 9.93 6.65 -14.25
C ARG A 399 10.14 5.68 -15.41
N ARG A 400 11.35 5.15 -15.56
CA ARG A 400 11.67 4.24 -16.66
C ARG A 400 11.21 2.82 -16.40
N ALA A 401 11.49 2.25 -15.23
CA ALA A 401 11.17 0.85 -14.94
C ALA A 401 9.67 0.62 -14.69
N VAL A 402 8.96 1.60 -14.12
CA VAL A 402 7.53 1.46 -13.80
C VAL A 402 6.64 1.98 -14.93
N PHE A 403 7.02 3.11 -15.53
CA PHE A 403 6.17 3.83 -16.47
C PHE A 403 6.75 3.91 -17.89
N ASP A 404 7.81 3.17 -18.21
CA ASP A 404 8.45 3.14 -19.53
C ASP A 404 8.78 4.56 -20.06
N GLY A 405 9.13 5.47 -19.15
CA GLY A 405 9.42 6.88 -19.44
C GLY A 405 8.21 7.75 -19.79
N LYS A 406 6.98 7.23 -19.65
CA LYS A 406 5.73 7.97 -19.92
C LYS A 406 5.35 8.94 -18.81
N LEU A 407 5.75 8.67 -17.57
CA LEU A 407 5.58 9.62 -16.46
C LEU A 407 6.67 10.69 -16.56
N ARG A 408 6.26 11.95 -16.74
CA ARG A 408 7.15 13.10 -16.86
C ARG A 408 7.10 13.99 -15.63
N GLU A 409 8.17 14.75 -15.40
CA GLU A 409 8.12 15.86 -14.44
C GLU A 409 7.25 16.99 -14.99
N GLN A 410 6.54 17.65 -14.09
CA GLN A 410 5.78 18.85 -14.38
C GLN A 410 6.73 20.01 -14.71
N PRO A 411 6.26 20.97 -15.54
CA PRO A 411 6.96 22.23 -15.73
C PRO A 411 7.24 22.92 -14.40
N ASP A 412 8.35 23.67 -14.32
CA ASP A 412 8.68 24.39 -13.10
C ASP A 412 7.69 25.55 -12.88
N PRO A 413 6.90 25.55 -11.80
CA PRO A 413 5.92 26.61 -11.53
C PRO A 413 6.57 27.99 -11.34
N PHE A 414 7.88 28.03 -11.11
CA PHE A 414 8.68 29.24 -10.92
C PHE A 414 9.60 29.55 -12.11
N THR A 415 9.45 28.87 -13.25
CA THR A 415 10.30 29.04 -14.44
C THR A 415 10.49 30.52 -14.80
N GLN A 416 9.41 31.29 -14.85
CA GLN A 416 9.47 32.71 -15.23
C GLN A 416 10.28 33.54 -14.22
N VAL A 417 10.03 33.35 -12.92
CA VAL A 417 10.75 34.05 -11.84
C VAL A 417 12.24 33.71 -11.87
N ILE A 418 12.56 32.44 -12.13
CA ILE A 418 13.94 31.95 -12.23
C ILE A 418 14.64 32.58 -13.45
N ASN A 419 14.00 32.56 -14.63
CA ASN A 419 14.57 33.15 -15.83
C ASN A 419 14.81 34.67 -15.68
N ASP A 420 13.89 35.37 -15.01
CA ASP A 420 14.06 36.78 -14.68
C ASP A 420 15.24 37.01 -13.71
N ALA A 421 15.41 36.16 -12.70
CA ALA A 421 16.54 36.25 -11.77
C ALA A 421 17.88 35.94 -12.47
N VAL A 422 17.89 34.96 -13.37
CA VAL A 422 19.07 34.58 -14.17
C VAL A 422 19.46 35.68 -15.14
N SER A 423 18.50 36.26 -15.87
CA SER A 423 18.78 37.36 -16.82
C SER A 423 19.32 38.62 -16.13
N LYS A 424 18.97 38.83 -14.86
CA LYS A 424 19.49 39.91 -14.01
C LYS A 424 20.83 39.60 -13.33
N GLY A 425 21.39 38.39 -13.53
CA GLY A 425 22.63 37.96 -12.88
C GLY A 425 22.50 37.72 -11.38
N ILE A 426 21.28 37.62 -10.85
CA ILE A 426 21.00 37.35 -9.43
C ILE A 426 21.23 35.87 -9.10
N MET A 427 20.96 34.99 -10.07
CA MET A 427 21.05 33.54 -9.92
C MET A 427 21.75 32.90 -11.12
N THR A 428 22.42 31.77 -10.90
CA THR A 428 22.93 30.93 -11.98
C THR A 428 21.82 30.02 -12.53
N PRO A 429 21.84 29.70 -13.85
CA PRO A 429 20.90 28.73 -14.40
C PRO A 429 21.00 27.39 -13.68
N PHE A 430 19.85 26.77 -13.42
CA PHE A 430 19.82 25.43 -12.87
C PHE A 430 20.38 24.42 -13.88
N LYS A 431 21.19 23.48 -13.38
CA LYS A 431 21.66 22.33 -14.13
C LYS A 431 20.94 21.06 -13.66
N PRO A 432 20.72 20.06 -14.54
CA PRO A 432 20.28 18.74 -14.12
C PRO A 432 21.22 18.14 -13.08
N GLU A 433 20.71 17.23 -12.26
CA GLU A 433 21.53 16.52 -11.27
C GLU A 433 22.67 15.77 -11.99
N PRO A 434 23.94 15.89 -11.56
CA PRO A 434 25.08 15.43 -12.36
C PRO A 434 25.08 13.94 -12.70
N ILE A 435 24.60 13.07 -11.80
CA ILE A 435 24.41 11.64 -12.10
C ILE A 435 23.49 11.39 -13.29
N LEU A 436 22.53 12.28 -13.58
CA LEU A 436 21.60 12.17 -14.70
C LEU A 436 22.00 13.04 -15.91
N ALA A 437 23.06 13.84 -15.80
CA ALA A 437 23.52 14.69 -16.91
C ALA A 437 23.78 13.91 -18.22
N PRO A 438 24.32 12.68 -18.22
CA PRO A 438 24.55 11.91 -19.46
C PRO A 438 23.28 11.49 -20.21
N ILE A 439 22.10 11.62 -19.61
CA ILE A 439 20.81 11.20 -20.18
C ILE A 439 19.83 12.37 -20.33
N ALA A 440 20.26 13.60 -20.05
CA ALA A 440 19.47 14.78 -20.35
C ALA A 440 19.24 14.89 -21.87
N PRO A 441 18.04 15.29 -22.31
CA PRO A 441 17.67 15.37 -23.72
C PRO A 441 18.50 16.35 -24.54
#